data_AF-A0A914ELY5-F1
#
_entry.id   AF-A0A914ELY5-F1
#
_cell.length_a   1.000
_cell.length_b   1.000
_cell.length_c   1.000
_cell.angle_alpha   90.00
_cell.angle_beta   90.00
_cell.angle_gamma   90.00
#
_symmetry.space_group_name_H-M   'P 1'
#
loop_
_entity.id
_entity.type
_entity.pdbx_description
1 polymer ?
#
loop_
_entity_poly.entity_id
_entity_poly.type
_entity_poly.pdbx_seq_one_letter_code
_entity_poly.pdbx_strand_id
1 'polypeptide(L)'
;MTIERLEEARENGYGRNYIVGSHPHGIFCIGVFTSFCTNATNFQELFPGLEPNLLTLNINFLFPFRRELGIGLGGVESSPSSLSWLLTNPPNSKENSGRIIAIVVGGGEEALDSHPGNYTLNLKNRKGFCKYALKYGADLVPSYSFGENNSYEHPENPHGSLLRTIQTRLTKMFGFIPLFLRGSSPFNNGVGILPRRVPITTVIGAPIRVEKVENPSQKMIDDLHARYCDALVELFESHKNDYNVPKNVYLKIN
;
A
#
# COMPACT_ATOMS: atom_id res chain seq x y z
N MET A 1 6.49 9.57 -11.56
CA MET A 1 5.50 8.67 -10.94
C MET A 1 4.19 8.93 -11.62
N THR A 2 3.49 7.87 -12.02
CA THR A 2 2.23 7.95 -12.77
C THR A 2 1.21 7.02 -12.09
N ILE A 3 -0.05 7.43 -12.04
CA ILE A 3 -1.18 6.57 -11.68
C ILE A 3 -1.97 6.28 -12.96
N GLU A 4 -2.23 5.01 -13.25
CA GLU A 4 -3.07 4.60 -14.38
C GLU A 4 -4.36 3.89 -13.90
N ARG A 5 -5.49 4.44 -14.37
CA ARG A 5 -6.91 4.00 -14.36
C ARG A 5 -7.65 3.69 -13.03
N LEU A 6 -8.80 4.38 -12.83
CA LEU A 6 -10.08 3.80 -12.39
C LEU A 6 -11.20 4.40 -13.26
N GLU A 7 -11.53 3.79 -14.40
CA GLU A 7 -12.65 4.29 -15.23
C GLU A 7 -14.02 4.01 -14.60
N GLU A 8 -14.15 2.95 -13.78
CA GLU A 8 -15.44 2.53 -13.21
C GLU A 8 -15.84 3.24 -11.89
N ALA A 9 -14.87 3.74 -11.11
CA ALA A 9 -15.17 4.47 -9.87
C ALA A 9 -15.92 5.78 -10.15
N ARG A 10 -15.77 6.32 -11.37
CA ARG A 10 -16.38 7.59 -11.80
C ARG A 10 -17.89 7.48 -12.04
N GLU A 11 -18.39 6.31 -12.43
CA GLU A 11 -19.81 6.15 -12.82
C GLU A 11 -20.73 5.76 -11.65
N ASN A 12 -20.20 5.24 -10.54
CA ASN A 12 -21.01 4.70 -9.43
C ASN A 12 -20.58 5.19 -8.02
N GLY A 13 -19.64 6.13 -7.92
CA GLY A 13 -18.81 6.34 -6.72
C GLY A 13 -19.17 7.49 -5.77
N TYR A 14 -20.17 8.32 -6.06
CA TYR A 14 -20.55 9.38 -5.11
C TYR A 14 -21.14 8.75 -3.83
N GLY A 15 -20.47 8.98 -2.70
CA GLY A 15 -20.87 8.48 -1.38
C GLY A 15 -20.36 7.09 -0.97
N ARG A 16 -19.42 6.46 -1.69
CA ARG A 16 -18.81 5.18 -1.28
C ARG A 16 -17.36 5.30 -0.83
N ASN A 17 -16.98 4.46 0.12
CA ASN A 17 -15.62 4.34 0.60
C ASN A 17 -14.88 3.20 -0.12
N TYR A 18 -13.59 3.41 -0.37
CA TYR A 18 -12.70 2.46 -1.02
C TYR A 18 -11.52 2.16 -0.11
N ILE A 19 -11.14 0.88 -0.02
CA ILE A 19 -9.90 0.46 0.62
C ILE A 19 -8.95 -0.02 -0.48
N VAL A 20 -7.88 0.74 -0.70
CA VAL A 20 -6.83 0.37 -1.64
C VAL A 20 -5.78 -0.44 -0.90
N GLY A 21 -5.62 -1.72 -1.25
CA GLY A 21 -4.46 -2.48 -0.81
C GLY A 21 -3.29 -2.20 -1.75
N SER A 22 -2.28 -1.49 -1.26
CA SER A 22 -1.10 -1.08 -2.00
C SER A 22 0.03 -2.07 -1.83
N HIS A 23 0.63 -2.48 -2.96
CA HIS A 23 1.72 -3.46 -3.03
C HIS A 23 2.84 -2.99 -3.96
N PRO A 24 4.08 -3.48 -3.81
CA PRO A 24 4.59 -4.10 -2.59
C PRO A 24 4.68 -3.05 -1.47
N HIS A 25 4.97 -3.50 -0.25
CA HIS A 25 5.26 -2.60 0.86
C HIS A 25 6.52 -1.79 0.59
N GLY A 26 7.56 -2.41 0.04
CA GLY A 26 8.87 -1.78 -0.10
C GLY A 26 9.45 -1.34 1.26
N ILE A 27 10.51 -0.54 1.22
CA ILE A 27 11.16 -0.05 2.44
C ILE A 27 10.44 1.18 3.01
N PHE A 28 10.09 2.15 2.16
CA PHE A 28 9.46 3.41 2.58
C PHE A 28 8.14 3.73 1.87
N CYS A 29 7.61 2.81 1.08
CA CYS A 29 6.29 2.94 0.44
C CYS A 29 6.17 4.26 -0.36
N ILE A 30 7.17 4.56 -1.20
CA ILE A 30 7.30 5.84 -1.90
C ILE A 30 6.13 6.02 -2.88
N GLY A 31 5.80 4.97 -3.64
CA GLY A 31 4.72 4.97 -4.62
C GLY A 31 3.39 5.40 -4.02
N VAL A 32 2.97 4.72 -2.95
CA VAL A 32 1.70 5.00 -2.28
C VAL A 32 1.71 6.36 -1.57
N PHE A 33 2.80 6.75 -0.91
CA PHE A 33 2.87 8.05 -0.24
C PHE A 33 2.72 9.19 -1.26
N THR A 34 3.48 9.16 -2.34
CA THR A 34 3.39 10.20 -3.37
C THR A 34 2.04 10.18 -4.10
N SER A 35 1.43 8.99 -4.27
CA SER A 35 0.13 8.83 -4.91
C SER A 35 -1.04 9.39 -4.09
N PHE A 36 -1.04 9.16 -2.78
CA PHE A 36 -2.20 9.45 -1.93
C PHE A 36 -2.00 10.65 -1.00
N CYS A 37 -0.76 11.11 -0.75
CA CYS A 37 -0.50 12.20 0.21
C CYS A 37 -0.03 13.52 -0.42
N THR A 38 0.52 13.54 -1.63
CA THR A 38 1.21 14.74 -2.16
C THR A 38 0.60 15.32 -3.45
N ASN A 39 -0.52 14.77 -3.94
CA ASN A 39 -1.16 15.09 -5.22
C ASN A 39 -0.21 15.13 -6.45
N ALA A 40 0.99 14.56 -6.34
CA ALA A 40 2.03 14.66 -7.37
C ALA A 40 1.73 13.79 -8.60
N THR A 41 0.73 12.92 -8.50
CA THR A 41 0.22 12.03 -9.54
C THR A 41 -1.15 12.48 -10.05
N ASN A 42 -1.55 13.73 -9.79
CA ASN A 42 -2.85 14.30 -10.14
C ASN A 42 -4.03 13.54 -9.53
N PHE A 43 -3.87 13.00 -8.31
CA PHE A 43 -4.90 12.25 -7.60
C PHE A 43 -6.26 12.96 -7.59
N GLN A 44 -6.28 14.27 -7.28
CA GLN A 44 -7.51 15.05 -7.20
C GLN A 44 -8.24 15.20 -8.55
N GLU A 45 -7.50 15.18 -9.66
CA GLU A 45 -8.06 15.24 -11.01
C GLU A 45 -8.58 13.87 -11.45
N LEU A 46 -7.87 12.80 -11.08
CA LEU A 46 -8.24 11.42 -11.39
C LEU A 46 -9.47 10.95 -10.58
N PHE A 47 -9.59 11.39 -9.33
CA PHE A 47 -10.62 10.96 -8.39
C PHE A 47 -11.37 12.15 -7.77
N PRO A 48 -12.09 12.94 -8.59
CA PRO A 48 -12.77 14.13 -8.11
C PRO A 48 -13.84 13.74 -7.09
N GLY A 49 -13.78 14.35 -5.90
CA GLY A 49 -14.73 14.09 -4.82
C GLY A 49 -14.41 12.89 -3.94
N LEU A 50 -13.22 12.28 -4.06
CA LEU A 50 -12.71 11.35 -3.05
C LEU A 50 -11.63 12.01 -2.19
N GLU A 51 -11.74 11.87 -0.87
CA GLU A 51 -10.70 12.30 0.07
C GLU A 51 -9.69 11.16 0.29
N PRO A 52 -8.39 11.38 0.03
CA PRO A 52 -7.38 10.36 0.24
C PRO A 52 -6.90 10.32 1.69
N ASN A 53 -6.74 9.10 2.20
CA ASN A 53 -6.07 8.81 3.45
C ASN A 53 -5.08 7.67 3.28
N LEU A 54 -3.92 7.75 3.95
CA LEU A 54 -2.92 6.69 3.96
C LEU A 54 -2.74 6.16 5.39
N LEU A 55 -3.06 4.89 5.59
CA LEU A 55 -2.75 4.20 6.85
C LEU A 55 -1.26 3.86 6.91
N THR A 56 -0.58 4.31 7.97
CA THR A 56 0.86 4.13 8.17
C THR A 56 1.21 3.81 9.62
N LEU A 57 2.46 3.39 9.86
CA LEU A 57 2.98 3.04 11.18
C LEU A 57 2.79 4.18 12.21
N ASN A 58 2.36 3.81 13.43
CA ASN A 58 2.13 4.74 14.55
C ASN A 58 3.39 5.59 14.88
N ILE A 59 4.60 5.04 14.71
CA ILE A 59 5.85 5.79 14.94
C ILE A 59 5.93 7.10 14.15
N ASN A 60 5.21 7.20 13.03
CA ASN A 60 5.13 8.43 12.25
C ASN A 60 4.51 9.61 13.00
N PHE A 61 3.75 9.34 14.05
CA PHE A 61 3.00 10.32 14.83
C PHE A 61 3.62 10.59 16.22
N LEU A 62 4.76 9.99 16.56
CA LEU A 62 5.43 10.24 17.85
C LEU A 62 6.17 11.58 17.92
N PHE A 63 6.73 12.06 16.80
CA PHE A 63 7.51 13.30 16.76
C PHE A 63 6.64 14.48 16.31
N PRO A 64 6.55 15.58 17.09
CA PRO A 64 5.57 16.65 16.84
C PRO A 64 5.55 17.19 15.41
N PHE A 65 6.68 17.63 14.86
CA PHE A 65 6.73 18.21 13.51
C PHE A 65 6.32 17.20 12.42
N ARG A 66 6.80 15.96 12.55
CA ARG A 66 6.48 14.90 11.60
C ARG A 66 5.02 14.46 11.70
N ARG A 67 4.45 14.46 12.91
CA ARG A 67 3.05 14.17 13.16
C ARG A 67 2.15 15.18 12.45
N GLU A 68 2.37 16.47 12.65
CA GLU A 68 1.54 17.51 12.04
C GLU A 68 1.62 17.47 10.50
N LEU A 69 2.83 17.28 9.96
CA LEU A 69 3.02 17.09 8.51
C LEU A 69 2.29 15.83 8.01
N GLY A 70 2.43 14.71 8.73
CA GLY A 70 1.78 13.44 8.36
C GLY A 70 0.26 13.55 8.34
N ILE A 71 -0.33 14.11 9.40
CA ILE A 71 -1.79 14.33 9.51
C ILE A 71 -2.26 15.30 8.43
N GLY A 72 -1.56 16.42 8.23
CA GLY A 72 -1.90 17.43 7.23
C GLY A 72 -1.89 16.91 5.79
N LEU A 73 -1.07 15.89 5.50
CA LEU A 73 -1.02 15.20 4.21
C LEU A 73 -1.98 14.00 4.10
N GLY A 74 -2.89 13.82 5.07
CA GLY A 74 -3.89 12.75 5.07
C GLY A 74 -3.42 11.42 5.66
N GLY A 75 -2.24 11.40 6.29
CA GLY A 75 -1.70 10.23 6.99
C GLY A 75 -2.46 9.91 8.27
N VAL A 76 -2.73 8.63 8.50
CA VAL A 76 -3.47 8.13 9.66
C VAL A 76 -2.77 6.89 10.23
N GLU A 77 -2.82 6.68 11.54
CA GLU A 77 -2.30 5.45 12.14
C GLU A 77 -3.01 4.21 11.60
N SER A 78 -2.25 3.20 11.19
CA SER A 78 -2.76 1.90 10.78
C SER A 78 -3.26 1.07 11.98
N SER A 79 -4.46 1.39 12.46
CA SER A 79 -5.14 0.67 13.54
C SER A 79 -6.58 0.28 13.18
N PRO A 80 -7.14 -0.78 13.79
CA PRO A 80 -8.57 -1.11 13.76
C PRO A 80 -9.50 0.10 13.99
N SER A 81 -9.19 0.90 15.01
CA SER A 81 -10.00 2.03 15.43
C SER A 81 -9.96 3.16 14.40
N SER A 82 -8.77 3.47 13.88
CA SER A 82 -8.59 4.49 12.84
C SER A 82 -9.29 4.12 11.54
N LEU A 83 -9.13 2.86 11.09
CA LEU A 83 -9.79 2.37 9.88
C LEU A 83 -11.32 2.39 10.04
N SER A 84 -11.83 1.94 11.20
CA SER A 84 -13.26 2.03 11.51
C SER A 84 -13.75 3.47 11.46
N TRP A 85 -13.02 4.39 12.08
CA TRP A 85 -13.38 5.81 12.12
C TRP A 85 -13.46 6.41 10.72
N LEU A 86 -12.46 6.17 9.87
CA LEU A 86 -12.48 6.65 8.48
C LEU A 86 -13.67 6.06 7.71
N LEU A 87 -14.01 4.80 7.94
CA LEU A 87 -15.08 4.12 7.21
C LEU A 87 -16.49 4.53 7.66
N THR A 88 -16.66 5.06 8.87
CA THR A 88 -17.97 5.45 9.42
C THR A 88 -18.22 6.96 9.43
N ASN A 89 -17.17 7.77 9.32
CA ASN A 89 -17.29 9.22 9.37
C ASN A 89 -17.12 9.83 7.98
N PRO A 90 -17.92 10.86 7.65
CA PRO A 90 -17.82 11.51 6.35
C PRO A 90 -16.43 12.11 6.13
N PRO A 91 -15.98 12.20 4.88
CA PRO A 91 -14.85 13.06 4.50
C PRO A 91 -15.10 14.53 4.91
N ASN A 92 -14.00 15.28 5.07
CA ASN A 92 -14.03 16.73 5.23
C ASN A 92 -14.35 17.43 3.90
N SER A 93 -14.20 16.75 2.76
CA SER A 93 -14.66 17.23 1.46
C SER A 93 -16.19 17.37 1.37
N LYS A 94 -16.67 18.02 0.30
CA LYS A 94 -18.08 18.41 0.06
C LYS A 94 -19.09 17.27 0.33
N GLU A 95 -20.35 17.63 0.60
CA GLU A 95 -21.47 16.69 0.70
C GLU A 95 -21.52 15.69 -0.48
N ASN A 96 -21.80 14.41 -0.19
CA ASN A 96 -21.77 13.26 -1.12
C ASN A 96 -20.39 12.82 -1.63
N SER A 97 -19.31 13.17 -0.93
CA SER A 97 -17.98 12.60 -1.18
C SER A 97 -17.74 11.29 -0.41
N GLY A 98 -16.82 10.47 -0.94
CA GLY A 98 -16.33 9.24 -0.31
C GLY A 98 -14.87 9.36 0.10
N ARG A 99 -14.34 8.34 0.80
CA ARG A 99 -12.91 8.25 1.10
C ARG A 99 -12.24 7.17 0.25
N ILE A 100 -10.99 7.42 -0.14
CA ILE A 100 -10.07 6.37 -0.55
C ILE A 100 -9.05 6.16 0.57
N ILE A 101 -8.96 4.94 1.07
CA ILE A 101 -8.13 4.60 2.22
C ILE A 101 -7.07 3.62 1.73
N ALA A 102 -5.86 4.12 1.50
CA ALA A 102 -4.73 3.31 1.11
C ALA A 102 -4.12 2.62 2.33
N ILE A 103 -3.89 1.31 2.21
CA ILE A 103 -3.24 0.47 3.22
C ILE A 103 -2.08 -0.24 2.52
N VAL A 104 -0.88 -0.07 3.06
CA VAL A 104 0.29 -0.80 2.59
C VAL A 104 0.27 -2.19 3.21
N VAL A 105 -0.14 -3.19 2.43
CA VAL A 105 -0.27 -4.56 2.92
C VAL A 105 1.10 -5.25 2.87
N GLY A 106 1.32 -6.26 3.70
CA GLY A 106 2.63 -6.92 3.88
C GLY A 106 3.32 -6.51 5.19
N GLY A 107 3.37 -5.21 5.46
CA GLY A 107 3.94 -4.63 6.68
C GLY A 107 5.47 -4.78 6.78
N GLY A 108 6.01 -4.57 7.98
CA GLY A 108 7.45 -4.62 8.22
C GLY A 108 8.13 -5.95 7.89
N GLU A 109 7.38 -7.06 7.83
CA GLU A 109 7.93 -8.35 7.42
C GLU A 109 8.28 -8.38 5.93
N GLU A 110 7.43 -7.80 5.07
CA GLU A 110 7.68 -7.66 3.63
C GLU A 110 8.74 -6.60 3.32
N ALA A 111 8.85 -5.56 4.17
CA ALA A 111 9.92 -4.58 4.07
C ALA A 111 11.33 -5.23 4.16
N LEU A 112 11.45 -6.33 4.92
CA LEU A 112 12.70 -7.09 5.02
C LEU A 112 12.98 -7.96 3.80
N ASP A 113 11.96 -8.27 3.00
CA ASP A 113 12.06 -9.01 1.74
C ASP A 113 12.19 -8.07 0.52
N SER A 114 12.23 -6.75 0.76
CA SER A 114 12.22 -5.72 -0.29
C SER A 114 13.59 -5.56 -0.95
N HIS A 115 13.90 -6.50 -1.85
CA HIS A 115 15.10 -6.50 -2.69
C HIS A 115 14.76 -6.13 -4.14
N PRO A 116 15.67 -5.45 -4.87
CA PRO A 116 15.49 -5.20 -6.30
C PRO A 116 15.17 -6.48 -7.08
N GLY A 117 14.17 -6.41 -7.95
CA GLY A 117 13.70 -7.57 -8.73
C GLY A 117 12.94 -8.64 -7.94
N ASN A 118 12.62 -8.42 -6.65
CA ASN A 118 11.71 -9.29 -5.93
C ASN A 118 10.25 -8.88 -6.17
N TYR A 119 9.42 -9.88 -6.51
CA TYR A 119 7.98 -9.77 -6.80
C TYR A 119 7.16 -10.70 -5.90
N THR A 120 7.62 -10.87 -4.66
CA THR A 120 6.96 -11.70 -3.65
C THR A 120 6.29 -10.81 -2.63
N LEU A 121 5.00 -11.04 -2.37
CA LEU A 121 4.17 -10.29 -1.44
C LEU A 121 3.78 -11.18 -0.26
N ASN A 122 3.87 -10.67 0.96
CA ASN A 122 3.40 -11.30 2.18
C ASN A 122 1.92 -10.95 2.40
N LEU A 123 1.04 -11.53 1.60
CA LEU A 123 -0.39 -11.20 1.55
C LEU A 123 -1.31 -12.35 1.99
N LYS A 124 -0.91 -13.62 1.87
CA LYS A 124 -1.77 -14.80 2.07
C LYS A 124 -2.52 -14.80 3.40
N ASN A 125 -1.85 -14.35 4.46
CA ASN A 125 -2.38 -14.31 5.82
C ASN A 125 -2.86 -12.91 6.25
N ARG A 126 -2.81 -11.90 5.37
CA ARG A 126 -3.12 -10.49 5.68
C ARG A 126 -4.57 -10.14 5.36
N LYS A 127 -5.53 -10.83 5.97
CA LYS A 127 -6.96 -10.72 5.61
C LYS A 127 -7.74 -9.60 6.33
N GLY A 128 -7.05 -8.82 7.19
CA GLY A 128 -7.69 -7.82 8.03
C GLY A 128 -8.46 -6.76 7.23
N PHE A 129 -7.87 -6.23 6.17
CA PHE A 129 -8.50 -5.20 5.34
C PHE A 129 -9.79 -5.72 4.65
N CYS A 130 -9.83 -7.00 4.25
CA CYS A 130 -11.04 -7.65 3.72
C CYS A 130 -12.16 -7.73 4.77
N LYS A 131 -11.83 -8.04 6.03
CA LYS A 131 -12.79 -8.03 7.14
C LYS A 131 -13.42 -6.65 7.32
N TYR A 132 -12.63 -5.58 7.26
CA TYR A 132 -13.14 -4.21 7.38
C TYR A 132 -13.94 -3.78 6.16
N ALA A 133 -13.50 -4.14 4.94
CA ALA A 133 -14.27 -3.92 3.73
C ALA A 133 -15.68 -4.50 3.83
N LEU A 134 -15.79 -5.77 4.24
CA LEU A 134 -17.09 -6.44 4.46
C LEU A 134 -17.90 -5.75 5.56
N LYS A 135 -17.28 -5.46 6.71
CA LYS A 135 -17.98 -4.88 7.86
C LYS A 135 -18.62 -3.52 7.56
N TYR A 136 -17.97 -2.72 6.73
CA TYR A 136 -18.40 -1.34 6.45
C TYR A 136 -18.95 -1.14 5.03
N GLY A 137 -18.91 -2.17 4.18
CA GLY A 137 -19.38 -2.08 2.79
C GLY A 137 -18.51 -1.17 1.93
N ALA A 138 -17.20 -1.14 2.18
CA ALA A 138 -16.23 -0.41 1.38
C ALA A 138 -15.64 -1.31 0.29
N ASP A 139 -15.52 -0.79 -0.92
CA ASP A 139 -14.99 -1.58 -2.04
C ASP A 139 -13.48 -1.79 -1.89
N LEU A 140 -13.01 -2.96 -2.30
CA LEU A 140 -11.57 -3.26 -2.31
C LEU A 140 -10.98 -2.92 -3.66
N VAL A 141 -9.81 -2.28 -3.65
CA VAL A 141 -9.10 -1.91 -4.87
C VAL A 141 -7.68 -2.45 -4.80
N PRO A 142 -7.26 -3.35 -5.71
CA PRO A 142 -5.87 -3.77 -5.78
C PRO A 142 -5.01 -2.66 -6.40
N SER A 143 -3.79 -2.49 -5.91
CA SER A 143 -2.81 -1.57 -6.50
C SER A 143 -1.41 -2.15 -6.44
N TYR A 144 -0.62 -1.92 -7.49
CA TYR A 144 0.75 -2.39 -7.59
C TYR A 144 1.70 -1.26 -8.03
N SER A 145 2.83 -1.11 -7.34
CA SER A 145 3.85 -0.09 -7.59
C SER A 145 5.10 -0.73 -8.19
N PHE A 146 5.23 -0.69 -9.52
CA PHE A 146 6.41 -1.16 -10.23
C PHE A 146 7.61 -0.25 -9.92
N GLY A 147 8.77 -0.85 -9.67
CA GLY A 147 10.01 -0.14 -9.34
C GLY A 147 10.19 0.21 -7.86
N GLU A 148 9.16 0.01 -7.02
CA GLU A 148 9.19 0.32 -5.57
C GLU A 148 10.39 -0.35 -4.86
N ASN A 149 10.59 -1.66 -5.07
CA ASN A 149 11.68 -2.42 -4.47
C ASN A 149 13.08 -2.05 -5.02
N ASN A 150 13.16 -1.27 -6.10
CA ASN A 150 14.44 -0.82 -6.67
C ASN A 150 14.92 0.52 -6.06
N SER A 151 14.11 1.14 -5.20
CA SER A 151 14.39 2.45 -4.60
C SER A 151 15.56 2.42 -3.61
N TYR A 152 15.83 1.27 -3.01
CA TYR A 152 16.90 1.05 -2.04
C TYR A 152 17.48 -0.36 -2.17
N GLU A 153 18.73 -0.52 -1.78
CA GLU A 153 19.34 -1.83 -1.54
C GLU A 153 19.64 -1.98 -0.04
N HIS A 154 19.63 -3.21 0.45
CA HIS A 154 20.14 -3.55 1.78
C HIS A 154 20.87 -4.90 1.70
N PRO A 155 21.71 -5.26 2.69
CA PRO A 155 22.40 -6.54 2.70
C PRO A 155 21.43 -7.71 2.52
N GLU A 156 21.89 -8.74 1.80
CA GLU A 156 21.16 -9.99 1.66
C GLU A 156 20.85 -10.58 3.05
N ASN A 157 19.60 -10.97 3.23
CA ASN A 157 19.09 -11.47 4.50
C ASN A 157 18.16 -12.68 4.27
N PRO A 158 18.67 -13.77 3.64
CA PRO A 158 17.85 -14.93 3.34
C PRO A 158 17.21 -15.52 4.61
N HIS A 159 16.04 -16.13 4.46
CA HIS A 159 15.37 -16.83 5.55
C HIS A 159 16.29 -17.88 6.17
N GLY A 160 16.39 -17.88 7.50
CA GLY A 160 17.31 -18.74 8.26
C GLY A 160 18.68 -18.13 8.56
N SER A 161 19.06 -17.01 7.94
CA SER A 161 20.30 -16.30 8.30
C SER A 161 20.22 -15.66 9.70
N LEU A 162 21.38 -15.46 10.32
CA LEU A 162 21.48 -14.74 11.60
C LEU A 162 20.94 -13.30 11.48
N LEU A 163 21.29 -12.60 10.39
CA LEU A 163 20.82 -11.25 10.12
C LEU A 163 19.29 -11.21 10.05
N ARG A 164 18.67 -12.09 9.24
CA ARG A 164 17.20 -12.19 9.13
C ARG A 164 16.55 -12.50 10.47
N THR A 165 17.14 -13.40 11.26
CA THR A 165 16.63 -13.77 12.60
C THR A 165 16.60 -12.57 13.54
N ILE A 166 17.69 -11.78 13.58
CA ILE A 166 17.77 -10.56 14.38
C ILE A 166 16.75 -9.53 13.88
N GLN A 167 16.70 -9.29 12.56
CA GLN A 167 15.77 -8.33 11.95
C GLN A 167 14.31 -8.67 12.23
N THR A 168 13.91 -9.94 12.05
CA THR A 168 12.55 -10.41 12.31
C THR A 168 12.18 -10.26 13.79
N ARG A 169 13.10 -10.59 14.72
CA ARG A 169 12.86 -10.42 16.15
C ARG A 169 12.64 -8.96 16.53
N LEU A 170 13.50 -8.06 16.04
CA LEU A 170 13.39 -6.63 16.29
C LEU A 170 12.11 -6.04 15.65
N THR A 171 11.79 -6.43 14.42
CA THR A 171 10.56 -6.00 13.73
C THR A 171 9.31 -6.42 14.50
N LYS A 172 9.29 -7.63 15.08
CA LYS A 172 8.18 -8.09 15.94
C LYS A 172 8.07 -7.31 17.25
N MET A 173 9.20 -6.85 17.82
CA MET A 173 9.20 -6.10 19.08
C MET A 173 8.85 -4.62 18.89
N PHE A 174 9.38 -3.98 17.84
CA PHE A 174 9.28 -2.53 17.66
C PHE A 174 8.33 -2.11 16.52
N GLY A 175 7.84 -3.04 15.71
CA GLY A 175 6.99 -2.76 14.56
C GLY A 175 7.73 -2.21 13.33
N PHE A 176 9.00 -1.85 13.48
CA PHE A 176 9.91 -1.44 12.42
C PHE A 176 11.36 -1.80 12.80
N ILE A 177 12.26 -1.83 11.82
CA ILE A 177 13.69 -1.87 12.10
C ILE A 177 14.45 -0.91 11.17
N PRO A 178 15.43 -0.15 11.67
CA PRO A 178 16.39 0.53 10.82
C PRO A 178 17.16 -0.48 9.98
N LEU A 179 17.01 -0.42 8.66
CA LEU A 179 17.82 -1.19 7.74
C LEU A 179 19.11 -0.44 7.40
N PHE A 180 20.19 -1.17 7.15
CA PHE A 180 21.38 -0.61 6.52
C PHE A 180 21.10 -0.41 5.03
N LEU A 181 20.58 0.77 4.71
CA LEU A 181 20.14 1.10 3.36
C LEU A 181 21.26 1.71 2.53
N ARG A 182 21.31 1.31 1.27
CA ARG A 182 22.17 1.88 0.24
C ARG A 182 21.32 2.51 -0.86
N GLY A 183 21.04 3.79 -0.67
CA GLY A 183 20.32 4.63 -1.62
C GLY A 183 21.26 5.53 -2.44
N SER A 184 20.81 6.77 -2.66
CA SER A 184 21.55 7.85 -3.30
C SER A 184 21.85 8.99 -2.31
N SER A 185 22.66 9.94 -2.76
CA SER A 185 22.88 11.25 -2.15
C SER A 185 22.65 12.34 -3.20
N PRO A 186 22.58 13.62 -2.81
CA PRO A 186 22.47 14.72 -3.78
C PRO A 186 23.60 14.73 -4.83
N PHE A 187 24.77 14.16 -4.50
CA PHE A 187 25.98 14.22 -5.32
C PHE A 187 26.42 12.88 -5.93
N ASN A 188 25.87 11.74 -5.50
CA ASN A 188 26.27 10.42 -6.01
C ASN A 188 25.13 9.39 -5.92
N ASN A 189 25.00 8.54 -6.94
CA ASN A 189 24.12 7.38 -6.92
C ASN A 189 24.85 6.17 -6.32
N GLY A 190 24.30 5.59 -5.24
CA GLY A 190 24.85 4.39 -4.61
C GLY A 190 25.55 4.61 -3.26
N VAL A 191 25.60 5.85 -2.75
CA VAL A 191 26.01 6.17 -1.38
C VAL A 191 25.03 7.21 -0.82
N GLY A 192 24.34 6.87 0.27
CA GLY A 192 23.45 7.79 0.98
C GLY A 192 22.10 7.17 1.38
N ILE A 193 21.25 8.01 2.00
CA ILE A 193 19.96 7.64 2.59
C ILE A 193 18.75 8.06 1.74
N LEU A 194 18.96 8.79 0.64
CA LEU A 194 17.88 9.18 -0.28
C LEU A 194 17.52 8.01 -1.19
N PRO A 195 16.30 7.94 -1.73
CA PRO A 195 15.96 6.88 -2.68
C PRO A 195 16.80 7.00 -3.95
N ARG A 196 17.06 5.86 -4.59
CA ARG A 196 17.66 5.80 -5.92
C ARG A 196 16.72 6.43 -6.94
N ARG A 197 17.31 7.01 -7.99
CA ARG A 197 16.58 7.61 -9.11
C ARG A 197 16.05 6.54 -10.05
N VAL A 198 15.07 5.78 -9.59
CA VAL A 198 14.36 4.75 -10.36
C VAL A 198 12.93 5.20 -10.61
N PRO A 199 12.35 4.94 -11.79
CA PRO A 199 10.94 5.19 -12.00
C PRO A 199 10.11 4.28 -11.09
N ILE A 200 9.14 4.89 -10.41
CA ILE A 200 8.09 4.17 -9.68
C ILE A 200 6.76 4.52 -10.36
N THR A 201 6.02 3.49 -10.77
CA THR A 201 4.71 3.65 -11.40
C THR A 201 3.68 2.80 -10.66
N THR A 202 2.60 3.45 -10.22
CA THR A 202 1.54 2.82 -9.45
C THR A 202 0.36 2.55 -10.37
N VAL A 203 0.03 1.29 -10.60
CA VAL A 203 -1.21 0.92 -11.27
C VAL A 203 -2.30 0.69 -10.22
N ILE A 204 -3.52 1.12 -10.53
CA ILE A 204 -4.70 0.89 -9.69
C ILE A 204 -5.66 0.02 -10.48
N GLY A 205 -6.12 -1.08 -9.90
CA GLY A 205 -7.03 -2.01 -10.56
C GLY A 205 -8.50 -1.63 -10.35
N ALA A 206 -9.40 -2.36 -11.00
CA ALA A 206 -10.84 -2.13 -10.86
C ALA A 206 -11.33 -2.40 -9.41
N PRO A 207 -12.34 -1.65 -8.93
CA PRO A 207 -12.93 -1.90 -7.62
C PRO A 207 -13.66 -3.25 -7.57
N ILE A 208 -13.37 -4.04 -6.56
CA ILE A 208 -14.13 -5.23 -6.20
C ILE A 208 -15.29 -4.77 -5.32
N ARG A 209 -16.51 -4.89 -5.85
CA ARG A 209 -17.74 -4.54 -5.13
C ARG A 209 -17.88 -5.38 -3.86
N VAL A 210 -18.10 -4.70 -2.74
CA VAL A 210 -18.34 -5.33 -1.43
C VAL A 210 -19.69 -4.91 -0.88
N GLU A 211 -20.48 -5.91 -0.48
CA GLU A 211 -21.72 -5.71 0.27
C GLU A 211 -21.44 -5.69 1.78
N LYS A 212 -22.14 -4.80 2.50
CA LYS A 212 -21.96 -4.65 3.93
C LYS A 212 -22.52 -5.84 4.69
N VAL A 213 -21.72 -6.41 5.60
CA VAL A 213 -22.08 -7.54 6.45
C VAL A 213 -21.61 -7.23 7.87
N GLU A 214 -22.54 -7.07 8.81
CA GLU A 214 -22.22 -6.61 10.18
C GLU A 214 -21.21 -7.53 10.89
N ASN A 215 -21.39 -8.85 10.75
CA ASN A 215 -20.55 -9.88 11.37
C ASN A 215 -20.04 -10.85 10.28
N PRO A 216 -19.00 -10.47 9.50
CA PRO A 216 -18.52 -11.29 8.40
C PRO A 216 -17.88 -12.58 8.94
N SER A 217 -18.30 -13.72 8.39
CA SER A 217 -17.70 -15.02 8.73
C SER A 217 -16.29 -15.17 8.14
N GLN A 218 -15.48 -16.06 8.71
CA GLN A 218 -14.13 -16.33 8.19
C GLN A 218 -14.16 -16.78 6.71
N LYS A 219 -15.16 -17.60 6.33
CA LYS A 219 -15.36 -18.01 4.94
C LYS A 219 -15.57 -16.82 4.00
N MET A 220 -16.39 -15.84 4.39
CA MET A 220 -16.63 -14.65 3.56
C MET A 220 -15.36 -13.80 3.42
N ILE A 221 -14.58 -13.69 4.50
CA ILE A 221 -13.29 -13.00 4.49
C ILE A 221 -12.32 -13.72 3.55
N ASP A 222 -12.26 -15.04 3.60
CA ASP A 222 -11.40 -15.86 2.75
C ASP A 222 -11.81 -15.78 1.27
N ASP A 223 -13.12 -15.85 0.99
CA ASP A 223 -13.67 -15.75 -0.37
C ASP A 223 -13.39 -14.36 -0.99
N LEU A 224 -13.56 -13.27 -0.22
CA LEU A 224 -13.21 -11.92 -0.68
C LEU A 224 -11.70 -11.76 -0.87
N HIS A 225 -10.89 -12.29 0.05
CA HIS A 225 -9.44 -12.22 -0.06
C HIS A 225 -8.91 -12.99 -1.26
N ALA A 226 -9.49 -14.15 -1.59
CA ALA A 226 -9.15 -14.90 -2.79
C ALA A 226 -9.40 -14.08 -4.05
N ARG A 227 -10.61 -13.51 -4.20
CA ARG A 227 -10.94 -12.61 -5.33
C ARG A 227 -10.00 -11.40 -5.41
N TYR A 228 -9.63 -10.83 -4.26
CA TYR A 228 -8.66 -9.73 -4.21
C TYR A 228 -7.27 -10.16 -4.70
N CYS A 229 -6.78 -11.33 -4.29
CA CYS A 229 -5.50 -11.86 -4.74
C CYS A 229 -5.52 -12.13 -6.24
N ASP A 230 -6.59 -12.74 -6.76
CA ASP A 230 -6.74 -13.02 -8.19
C ASP A 230 -6.71 -11.73 -9.01
N ALA A 231 -7.47 -10.71 -8.60
CA ALA A 231 -7.49 -9.40 -9.25
C ALA A 231 -6.13 -8.68 -9.18
N LEU A 232 -5.39 -8.82 -8.08
CA LEU A 232 -4.05 -8.24 -7.93
C LEU A 232 -3.03 -8.94 -8.85
N VAL A 233 -3.10 -10.27 -8.95
CA VAL A 233 -2.25 -11.05 -9.86
C VAL A 233 -2.56 -10.66 -11.30
N GLU A 234 -3.84 -10.59 -11.69
CA GLU A 234 -4.26 -10.16 -13.02
C GLU A 234 -3.77 -8.74 -13.35
N LEU A 235 -3.92 -7.79 -12.40
CA LEU A 235 -3.42 -6.42 -12.54
C LEU A 235 -1.91 -6.40 -12.78
N PHE A 236 -1.15 -7.16 -11.98
CA PHE A 236 0.29 -7.26 -12.16
C PHE A 236 0.65 -7.84 -13.53
N GLU A 237 0.09 -8.99 -13.87
CA GLU A 237 0.40 -9.72 -15.11
C GLU A 237 0.07 -8.91 -16.36
N SER A 238 -1.01 -8.13 -16.32
CA SER A 238 -1.45 -7.26 -17.43
C SER A 238 -0.48 -6.11 -17.70
N HIS A 239 0.19 -5.61 -16.67
CA HIS A 239 1.04 -4.41 -16.76
C HIS A 239 2.55 -4.70 -16.67
N LYS A 240 2.97 -5.90 -16.26
CA LYS A 240 4.38 -6.19 -15.96
C LYS A 240 5.33 -5.89 -17.12
N ASN A 241 4.89 -6.14 -18.37
CA ASN A 241 5.73 -5.89 -19.55
C ASN A 241 5.91 -4.39 -19.84
N ASP A 242 4.90 -3.56 -19.55
CA ASP A 242 4.96 -2.10 -19.73
C ASP A 242 6.04 -1.46 -18.84
N TYR A 243 6.33 -2.13 -17.72
CA TYR A 243 7.26 -1.68 -16.69
C TYR A 243 8.54 -2.52 -16.61
N ASN A 244 8.95 -3.12 -17.73
CA ASN A 244 10.21 -3.84 -17.90
C ASN A 244 10.39 -5.07 -16.99
N VAL A 245 9.30 -5.68 -16.53
CA VAL A 245 9.35 -6.97 -15.83
C VAL A 245 9.34 -8.10 -16.86
N PRO A 246 10.30 -9.05 -16.82
CA PRO A 246 10.35 -10.15 -17.78
C PRO A 246 9.10 -11.05 -17.76
N LYS A 247 8.70 -11.59 -18.92
CA LYS A 247 7.51 -12.44 -19.05
C LYS A 247 7.50 -13.67 -18.15
N ASN A 248 8.67 -14.23 -17.84
CA ASN A 248 8.85 -15.41 -16.99
C ASN A 248 8.84 -15.11 -15.49
N VAL A 249 8.74 -13.83 -15.10
CA VAL A 249 8.56 -13.41 -13.71
C VAL A 249 7.07 -13.31 -13.42
N TYR A 250 6.66 -13.88 -12.29
CA TYR A 250 5.27 -13.90 -11.85
C TYR A 250 5.17 -13.33 -10.44
N LEU A 251 4.05 -12.68 -10.14
CA LEU A 251 3.76 -12.25 -8.79
C LEU A 251 3.55 -13.46 -7.88
N LYS A 252 4.27 -13.51 -6.76
CA LYS A 252 4.14 -14.58 -5.76
C LYS A 252 3.46 -14.05 -4.51
N ILE A 253 2.43 -14.74 -4.04
CA ILE A 253 1.72 -14.40 -2.80
C ILE A 253 2.06 -15.44 -1.72
N ASN A 254 2.69 -14.98 -0.63
CA ASN A 254 3.13 -15.75 0.54
C ASN A 254 2.30 -15.47 1.79
#